data_AF-S4Q0C6-F1
#
_entry.id   AF-S4Q0C6-F1
#
_cell.length_a   1.000
_cell.length_b   1.000
_cell.length_c   1.000
_cell.angle_alpha   90.00
_cell.angle_beta   90.00
_cell.angle_gamma   90.00
#
_symmetry.space_group_name_H-M   'P 1'
#
loop_
_entity.id
_entity.type
_entity.pdbx_description
1 polymer ?
#
loop_
_entity_poly.entity_id
_entity_poly.type
_entity_poly.pdbx_seq_one_letter_code
_entity_poly.pdbx_strand_id
1 'polypeptide(L)'
;MDSSEVLEDKDSGPEVQLNLPGSVLSRIEELMGGTEQFDNEEFDAVAYINRVFPTEQALSGVEAAAARCEFRLAGVTHDIRRLLRAQHLQRAAGTAALHDARRCVADLALQVADINKKAERSEGMVREITAEIKQLDCAKWNLTAAITALNHLHMLAGGA
;
A
#
# COMPACT_ATOMS: atom_id res chain seq x y z
N MET A 1 35.33 -10.75 -36.53
CA MET A 1 33.91 -10.82 -36.16
C MET A 1 33.84 -10.32 -34.75
N ASP A 2 33.24 -9.15 -34.62
CA ASP A 2 33.50 -8.14 -33.61
C ASP A 2 32.73 -8.43 -32.32
N SER A 3 33.37 -8.11 -31.20
CA SER A 3 32.86 -8.25 -29.85
C SER A 3 32.15 -6.96 -29.46
N SER A 4 30.82 -7.00 -29.27
CA SER A 4 30.08 -6.13 -28.35
C SER A 4 28.60 -6.44 -28.46
N GLU A 5 28.13 -7.40 -27.66
CA GLU A 5 26.71 -7.49 -27.32
C GLU A 5 26.51 -6.58 -26.10
N VAL A 6 26.00 -5.39 -26.39
CA VAL A 6 25.75 -4.32 -25.42
C VAL A 6 24.65 -4.77 -24.47
N LEU A 7 24.98 -4.96 -23.20
CA LEU A 7 24.04 -5.09 -22.10
C LEU A 7 23.38 -3.71 -21.88
N GLU A 8 22.24 -3.45 -22.53
CA GLU A 8 21.37 -2.34 -22.16
C GLU A 8 20.53 -2.71 -20.95
N ASP A 9 21.12 -2.57 -19.76
CA ASP A 9 20.38 -2.53 -18.50
C ASP A 9 19.78 -1.13 -18.34
N LYS A 10 18.56 -0.94 -18.87
CA LYS A 10 17.74 0.25 -18.65
C LYS A 10 16.58 -0.05 -17.70
N ASP A 11 16.89 -0.62 -16.52
CA ASP A 11 15.96 -0.59 -15.38
C ASP A 11 16.17 0.71 -14.57
N SER A 12 15.95 1.85 -15.22
CA SER A 12 15.71 3.09 -14.49
C SER A 12 14.20 3.19 -14.24
N GLY A 13 13.76 2.56 -13.15
CA GLY A 13 12.41 2.72 -12.63
C GLY A 13 12.08 4.22 -12.40
N PRO A 14 10.79 4.58 -12.26
CA PRO A 14 10.39 5.97 -12.10
C PRO A 14 11.13 6.59 -10.91
N GLU A 15 11.76 7.76 -11.11
CA GLU A 15 12.34 8.56 -10.03
C GLU A 15 11.22 8.94 -9.06
N VAL A 16 11.05 8.12 -8.03
CA VAL A 16 10.15 8.42 -6.92
C VAL A 16 10.84 9.50 -6.11
N GLN A 17 10.46 10.76 -6.35
CA GLN A 17 10.82 11.87 -5.48
C GLN A 17 10.22 11.62 -4.10
N LEU A 18 11.04 11.04 -3.22
CA LEU A 18 10.71 10.74 -1.84
C LEU A 18 10.68 12.05 -1.06
N ASN A 19 9.52 12.70 -1.04
CA ASN A 19 9.29 13.87 -0.20
C ASN A 19 9.00 13.38 1.23
N LEU A 20 10.08 13.14 1.99
CA LEU A 20 10.00 12.60 3.35
C LEU A 20 9.58 13.71 4.33
N PRO A 21 8.61 13.44 5.24
CA PRO A 21 8.27 14.38 6.31
C PRO A 21 9.50 14.71 7.17
N GLY A 22 9.60 15.96 7.66
CA GLY A 22 10.73 16.38 8.50
C GLY A 22 10.96 15.51 9.73
N SER A 23 9.90 14.92 10.30
CA SER A 23 10.01 13.95 11.40
C SER A 23 10.73 12.66 11.03
N VAL A 24 10.60 12.21 9.78
CA VAL A 24 11.29 11.02 9.26
C VAL A 24 12.75 11.35 8.97
N LEU A 25 13.04 12.53 8.44
CA LEU A 25 14.40 13.00 8.22
C LEU A 25 15.18 13.12 9.55
N SER A 26 14.61 13.76 10.58
CA SER A 26 15.25 13.83 11.89
C SER A 26 15.46 12.46 12.54
N ARG A 27 14.53 11.51 12.34
CA ARG A 27 14.71 10.13 12.81
C ARG A 27 15.83 9.40 12.05
N ILE A 28 15.96 9.65 10.75
CA ILE A 28 17.07 9.11 9.96
C ILE A 28 18.39 9.71 10.43
N GLU A 29 18.47 11.02 10.69
CA GLU A 29 19.67 11.67 11.25
C GLU A 29 20.05 11.13 12.64
N GLU A 30 19.07 10.92 13.54
CA GLU A 30 19.30 10.28 14.84
C GLU A 30 19.81 8.85 14.68
N LEU A 31 19.25 8.08 13.75
CA LEU A 31 19.67 6.70 13.48
C LEU A 31 21.04 6.60 12.81
N MET A 32 21.42 7.62 12.03
CA MET A 32 22.76 7.76 11.45
C MET A 32 23.80 8.27 12.46
N GLY A 33 23.42 8.47 13.73
CA GLY A 33 24.36 8.76 14.82
C GLY A 33 24.77 10.22 14.94
N GLY A 34 24.02 11.14 14.31
CA GLY A 34 24.36 12.55 14.22
C GLY A 34 25.53 12.76 13.25
N THR A 35 25.38 13.75 12.36
CA THR A 35 26.40 14.24 11.40
C THR A 35 27.81 13.82 11.80
N GLU A 36 28.36 12.86 11.07
CA GLU A 36 29.67 12.31 11.35
C GLU A 36 30.65 13.47 11.45
N GLN A 37 31.52 13.43 12.46
CA GLN A 37 32.52 14.46 12.73
C GLN A 37 33.40 14.78 11.49
N PHE A 38 33.38 13.89 10.49
CA PHE A 38 34.09 13.95 9.21
C PHE A 38 33.28 14.52 8.03
N ASP A 39 31.96 14.61 8.14
CA ASP A 39 31.05 15.14 7.10
C ASP A 39 30.73 16.63 7.28
N ASN A 40 31.33 17.28 8.30
CA ASN A 40 31.18 18.70 8.55
C ASN A 40 32.09 19.51 7.60
N GLU A 41 31.54 20.53 6.93
CA GLU A 41 32.30 21.46 6.07
C GLU A 41 33.41 22.21 6.84
N GLU A 42 33.31 22.33 8.16
CA GLU A 42 34.31 22.95 9.05
C GLU A 42 35.31 21.93 9.66
N PHE A 43 35.36 20.68 9.20
CA PHE A 43 36.25 19.67 9.76
C PHE A 43 37.75 20.01 9.52
N ASP A 44 38.47 20.31 10.60
CA ASP A 44 39.93 20.48 10.59
C ASP A 44 40.63 19.16 10.95
N ALA A 45 41.16 18.48 9.94
CA ALA A 45 41.90 17.24 10.08
C ALA A 45 43.16 17.40 10.96
N VAL A 46 43.83 18.56 10.92
CA VAL A 46 45.05 18.82 11.70
C VAL A 46 44.70 19.00 13.17
N ALA A 47 43.69 19.81 13.49
CA ALA A 47 43.20 19.94 14.86
C ALA A 47 42.68 18.60 15.42
N TYR A 48 42.00 17.79 14.60
CA TYR A 48 41.54 16.47 14.98
C TYR A 48 42.71 15.52 15.29
N ILE A 49 43.72 15.43 14.41
CA ILE A 49 44.91 14.61 14.63
C ILE A 49 45.65 15.05 15.90
N ASN A 50 45.85 16.35 16.09
CA ASN A 50 46.49 16.88 17.30
C ASN A 50 45.66 16.66 18.57
N ARG A 51 44.33 16.53 18.46
CA ARG A 51 43.47 16.11 19.59
C ARG A 51 43.61 14.63 19.92
N VAL A 52 43.78 13.78 18.89
CA VAL A 52 43.93 12.32 19.06
C VAL A 52 45.35 11.94 19.48
N PHE A 53 46.36 12.68 19.03
CA PHE A 53 47.79 12.51 19.34
C PHE A 53 48.41 13.83 19.83
N PRO A 54 48.19 14.22 21.10
CA PRO A 54 48.58 15.55 21.60
C PRO A 54 50.08 15.72 21.84
N THR A 55 50.81 14.62 22.00
CA THR A 55 52.24 14.62 22.33
C THR A 55 53.01 13.67 21.41
N GLU A 56 54.30 13.91 21.22
CA GLU A 56 55.17 13.02 20.43
C GLU A 56 55.20 11.59 20.97
N GLN A 57 55.07 11.38 22.29
CA GLN A 57 54.99 10.01 22.83
C GLN A 57 53.71 9.29 22.38
N ALA A 58 52.61 10.00 22.11
CA ALA A 58 51.37 9.41 21.62
C ALA A 58 51.52 8.84 20.19
N LEU A 59 52.46 9.36 19.39
CA LEU A 59 52.72 8.83 18.04
C LEU A 59 53.24 7.39 18.05
N SER A 60 53.80 6.91 19.16
CA SER A 60 54.21 5.51 19.31
C SER A 60 53.02 4.53 19.19
N GLY A 61 51.78 4.99 19.44
CA GLY A 61 50.56 4.20 19.35
C GLY A 61 49.84 4.27 17.99
N VAL A 62 50.40 4.96 16.99
CA VAL A 62 49.73 5.21 15.71
C VAL A 62 49.44 3.91 14.96
N GLU A 63 50.36 2.95 14.93
CA GLU A 63 50.12 1.66 14.28
C GLU A 63 48.96 0.89 14.93
N ALA A 64 48.88 0.92 16.26
CA ALA A 64 47.77 0.30 16.99
C ALA A 64 46.43 1.02 16.76
N ALA A 65 46.45 2.36 16.57
CA ALA A 65 45.27 3.12 16.21
C ALA A 65 44.82 2.82 14.76
N ALA A 66 45.77 2.74 13.82
CA ALA A 66 45.52 2.38 12.42
C ALA A 66 44.91 0.97 12.32
N ALA A 67 45.50 -0.02 13.00
CA ALA A 67 44.98 -1.38 13.04
C ALA A 67 43.55 -1.44 13.62
N ARG A 68 43.23 -0.59 14.61
CA ARG A 68 41.88 -0.50 15.18
C ARG A 68 40.88 0.11 14.19
N CYS A 69 41.29 1.12 13.43
CA CYS A 69 40.48 1.68 12.35
C CYS A 69 40.24 0.65 11.23
N GLU A 70 41.27 -0.07 10.79
CA GLU A 70 41.12 -1.14 9.79
C GLU A 70 40.18 -2.23 10.26
N PHE A 71 40.29 -2.67 11.52
CA PHE A 71 39.38 -3.65 12.11
C PHE A 71 37.93 -3.14 12.12
N ARG A 72 37.71 -1.89 12.52
CA ARG A 72 36.38 -1.26 12.50
C ARG A 72 35.84 -1.14 11.08
N LEU A 73 36.65 -0.74 10.11
CA LEU A 73 36.27 -0.63 8.71
C LEU A 73 35.88 -1.99 8.14
N ALA A 74 36.65 -3.04 8.46
CA ALA A 74 36.32 -4.41 8.08
C ALA A 74 35.00 -4.88 8.70
N GLY A 75 34.75 -4.56 9.97
CA GLY A 75 33.50 -4.84 10.67
C GLY A 75 32.30 -4.15 10.02
N VAL A 76 32.39 -2.85 9.78
CA VAL A 76 31.34 -2.06 9.11
C VAL A 76 31.09 -2.59 7.69
N THR A 77 32.14 -2.90 6.94
CA THR A 77 32.01 -3.48 5.58
C THR A 77 31.29 -4.83 5.61
N HIS A 78 31.58 -5.67 6.61
CA HIS A 78 30.89 -6.93 6.82
C HIS A 78 29.40 -6.71 7.14
N ASP A 79 29.09 -5.77 8.04
CA ASP A 79 27.73 -5.42 8.41
C ASP A 79 26.91 -4.87 7.23
N ILE A 80 27.49 -3.98 6.43
CA ILE A 80 26.87 -3.45 5.21
C ILE A 80 26.52 -4.59 4.25
N ARG A 81 27.46 -5.52 4.00
CA ARG A 81 27.20 -6.67 3.12
C ARG A 81 26.11 -7.58 3.68
N ARG A 82 26.06 -7.79 4.99
CA ARG A 82 25.00 -8.57 5.64
C ARG A 82 23.63 -7.90 5.46
N LEU A 83 23.55 -6.59 5.73
CA LEU A 83 22.33 -5.80 5.61
C LEU A 83 21.82 -5.75 4.16
N LEU A 84 22.69 -5.52 3.18
CA LEU A 84 22.31 -5.51 1.76
C LEU A 84 21.69 -6.84 1.32
N ARG A 85 22.25 -7.98 1.76
CA ARG A 85 21.68 -9.31 1.45
C ARG A 85 20.31 -9.48 2.09
N ALA A 86 20.16 -9.09 3.37
CA ALA A 86 18.88 -9.15 4.05
C ALA A 86 17.82 -8.26 3.38
N GLN A 87 18.21 -7.04 2.99
CA GLN A 87 17.33 -6.09 2.30
C GLN A 87 16.92 -6.60 0.92
N HIS A 88 17.81 -7.23 0.17
CA HIS A 88 17.49 -7.79 -1.15
C HIS A 88 16.40 -8.87 -1.05
N LEU A 89 16.52 -9.80 -0.10
CA LEU A 89 15.51 -10.83 0.16
C LEU A 89 14.17 -10.21 0.58
N GLN A 90 14.21 -9.23 1.47
CA GLN A 90 13.01 -8.54 1.96
C GLN A 90 12.32 -7.71 0.86
N ARG A 91 13.09 -7.12 -0.07
CA ARG A 91 12.55 -6.36 -1.20
C ARG A 91 11.77 -7.26 -2.15
N ALA A 92 12.31 -8.42 -2.53
CA ALA A 92 11.62 -9.36 -3.40
C ALA A 92 10.31 -9.87 -2.77
N ALA A 93 10.35 -10.24 -1.49
CA ALA A 93 9.16 -10.64 -0.74
C ALA A 93 8.13 -9.51 -0.64
N GLY A 94 8.57 -8.27 -0.37
CA GLY A 94 7.71 -7.10 -0.31
C GLY A 94 7.04 -6.79 -1.66
N THR A 95 7.77 -6.90 -2.77
CA THR A 95 7.20 -6.71 -4.11
C THR A 95 6.18 -7.76 -4.47
N ALA A 96 6.43 -9.03 -4.12
CA ALA A 96 5.47 -10.12 -4.33
C ALA A 96 4.19 -9.90 -3.51
N ALA A 97 4.32 -9.57 -2.23
CA ALA A 97 3.19 -9.28 -1.35
C ALA A 97 2.35 -8.10 -1.86
N LEU A 98 2.99 -7.03 -2.37
CA LEU A 98 2.28 -5.90 -2.98
C LEU A 98 1.53 -6.29 -4.25
N HIS A 99 2.14 -7.14 -5.10
CA HIS A 99 1.49 -7.63 -6.30
C HIS A 99 0.26 -8.49 -5.97
N ASP A 100 0.38 -9.40 -5.01
CA ASP A 100 -0.72 -10.24 -4.55
C ASP A 100 -1.85 -9.41 -3.92
N ALA A 101 -1.50 -8.42 -3.10
CA ALA A 101 -2.48 -7.49 -2.53
C ALA A 101 -3.24 -6.73 -3.64
N ARG A 102 -2.54 -6.23 -4.67
CA ARG A 102 -3.18 -5.56 -5.82
C ARG A 102 -4.13 -6.48 -6.57
N ARG A 103 -3.74 -7.74 -6.78
CA ARG A 103 -4.61 -8.74 -7.41
C ARG A 103 -5.86 -9.00 -6.58
N CYS A 104 -5.72 -9.22 -5.27
CA CYS A 104 -6.87 -9.41 -4.38
C CYS A 104 -7.83 -8.21 -4.39
N VAL A 105 -7.30 -6.98 -4.43
CA VAL A 105 -8.13 -5.77 -4.55
C VAL A 105 -8.90 -5.74 -5.88
N ALA A 106 -8.26 -6.11 -6.98
CA ALA A 106 -8.93 -6.19 -8.29
C ALA A 106 -10.03 -7.26 -8.30
N ASP A 107 -9.76 -8.44 -7.75
CA ASP A 107 -10.73 -9.54 -7.64
C ASP A 107 -11.94 -9.12 -6.77
N LEU A 108 -11.70 -8.42 -5.66
CA LEU A 108 -12.75 -7.88 -4.81
C LEU A 108 -13.62 -6.85 -5.54
N ALA A 109 -13.00 -5.95 -6.32
CA ALA A 109 -13.73 -4.96 -7.10
C ALA A 109 -14.68 -5.63 -8.12
N LEU A 110 -14.23 -6.70 -8.77
CA LEU A 110 -15.06 -7.50 -9.67
C LEU A 110 -16.22 -8.18 -8.93
N GLN A 111 -15.97 -8.74 -7.74
CA GLN A 111 -17.03 -9.36 -6.93
C GLN A 111 -18.08 -8.34 -6.50
N VAL A 112 -17.67 -7.14 -6.06
CA VAL A 112 -18.59 -6.05 -5.70
C VAL A 112 -19.44 -5.64 -6.90
N ALA A 113 -18.84 -5.53 -8.09
CA ALA A 113 -19.58 -5.22 -9.31
C ALA A 113 -20.63 -6.29 -9.66
N ASP A 114 -20.30 -7.57 -9.51
CA ASP A 114 -21.25 -8.67 -9.74
C ASP A 114 -22.39 -8.66 -8.72
N ILE A 115 -22.09 -8.41 -7.44
CA ILE A 115 -23.10 -8.27 -6.38
C ILE A 115 -24.06 -7.12 -6.71
N ASN A 116 -23.53 -5.95 -7.10
CA ASN A 116 -24.36 -4.80 -7.47
C ASN A 116 -25.27 -5.13 -8.67
N LYS A 117 -24.75 -5.80 -9.69
CA LYS A 117 -25.53 -6.23 -10.85
C LYS A 117 -26.65 -7.22 -10.49
N LYS A 118 -26.38 -8.14 -9.56
CA LYS A 118 -27.38 -9.08 -9.04
C LYS A 118 -28.44 -8.35 -8.20
N ALA A 119 -28.02 -7.39 -7.39
CA ALA A 119 -28.93 -6.57 -6.59
C ALA A 119 -29.86 -5.73 -7.46
N GLU A 120 -29.35 -5.09 -8.52
CA GLU A 120 -30.16 -4.32 -9.47
C GLU A 120 -31.23 -5.18 -10.17
N ARG A 121 -30.86 -6.39 -10.61
CA ARG A 121 -31.82 -7.35 -11.17
C ARG A 121 -32.89 -7.77 -10.15
N SER A 122 -32.46 -8.04 -8.92
CA SER A 122 -33.38 -8.40 -7.83
C SER A 122 -34.35 -7.26 -7.53
N GLU A 123 -33.86 -6.02 -7.48
CA GLU A 123 -34.69 -4.84 -7.28
C GLU A 123 -35.72 -4.67 -8.41
N GLY A 124 -35.29 -4.85 -9.67
CA GLY A 124 -36.18 -4.83 -10.83
C GLY A 124 -37.30 -5.87 -10.72
N MET A 125 -36.96 -7.10 -10.36
CA MET A 125 -37.93 -8.18 -10.18
C MET A 125 -38.92 -7.88 -9.04
N VAL A 126 -38.45 -7.38 -7.90
CA VAL A 126 -39.34 -6.98 -6.77
C VAL A 126 -40.26 -5.84 -7.20
N ARG A 127 -39.76 -4.89 -7.99
CA ARG A 127 -40.56 -3.77 -8.52
C ARG A 127 -41.67 -4.27 -9.45
N GLU A 128 -41.40 -5.26 -10.28
CA GLU A 128 -42.40 -5.90 -11.15
C GLU A 128 -43.45 -6.65 -10.33
N ILE A 129 -43.04 -7.51 -9.40
CA ILE A 129 -43.95 -8.24 -8.50
C ILE A 129 -44.86 -7.28 -7.74
N THR A 130 -44.31 -6.19 -7.19
CA THR A 130 -45.11 -5.21 -6.45
C THR A 130 -46.06 -4.41 -7.35
N ALA A 131 -45.73 -4.22 -8.64
CA ALA A 131 -46.65 -3.64 -9.60
C ALA A 131 -47.81 -4.59 -9.95
N GLU A 132 -47.52 -5.87 -10.14
CA GLU A 132 -48.54 -6.92 -10.37
C GLU A 132 -49.48 -7.06 -9.17
N ILE A 133 -48.96 -7.07 -7.94
CA ILE A 133 -49.78 -7.10 -6.72
C ILE A 133 -50.76 -5.93 -6.69
N LYS A 134 -50.31 -4.72 -7.01
CA LYS A 134 -51.19 -3.54 -7.08
C LYS A 134 -52.29 -3.69 -8.13
N GLN A 135 -51.97 -4.23 -9.31
CA GLN A 135 -52.97 -4.49 -10.35
C GLN A 135 -54.00 -5.53 -9.89
N LEU A 136 -53.54 -6.59 -9.23
CA LEU A 136 -54.40 -7.63 -8.68
C LEU A 136 -55.34 -7.09 -7.58
N ASP A 137 -54.84 -6.20 -6.71
CA ASP A 137 -55.64 -5.52 -5.69
C ASP A 137 -56.75 -4.66 -6.31
N CYS A 138 -56.44 -3.90 -7.36
CA CYS A 138 -57.43 -3.13 -8.12
C CYS A 138 -58.50 -4.04 -8.74
N ALA A 139 -58.09 -5.17 -9.34
CA ALA A 139 -59.02 -6.14 -9.91
C ALA A 139 -59.93 -6.76 -8.83
N LYS A 140 -59.37 -7.10 -7.67
CA LYS A 140 -60.12 -7.63 -6.53
C LYS A 140 -61.13 -6.60 -5.99
N TRP A 141 -60.74 -5.33 -5.90
CA TRP A 141 -61.64 -4.25 -5.48
C TRP A 141 -62.81 -4.08 -6.47
N ASN A 142 -62.52 -4.01 -7.77
CA ASN A 142 -63.54 -3.94 -8.82
C ASN A 142 -64.51 -5.12 -8.75
N LEU A 143 -63.99 -6.35 -8.59
CA LEU A 143 -64.82 -7.55 -8.48
C LEU A 143 -65.72 -7.53 -7.24
N THR A 144 -65.16 -7.10 -6.10
CA THR A 144 -65.93 -7.00 -4.85
C THR A 144 -67.03 -5.96 -4.99
N ALA A 145 -66.74 -4.79 -5.56
CA ALA A 145 -67.73 -3.75 -5.84
C ALA A 145 -68.84 -4.25 -6.78
N ALA A 146 -68.49 -4.99 -7.83
CA ALA A 146 -69.46 -5.57 -8.76
C ALA A 146 -70.38 -6.60 -8.07
N ILE A 147 -69.83 -7.48 -7.22
CA ILE A 147 -70.59 -8.46 -6.44
C ILE A 147 -71.53 -7.74 -5.46
N THR A 148 -71.05 -6.74 -4.74
CA THR A 148 -71.87 -5.96 -3.81
C THR A 148 -73.01 -5.25 -4.54
N ALA A 149 -72.74 -4.61 -5.67
CA ALA A 149 -73.77 -3.96 -6.49
C ALA A 149 -74.81 -4.96 -7.01
N LEU A 150 -74.36 -6.12 -7.49
CA LEU A 150 -75.25 -7.19 -7.95
C LEU A 150 -76.13 -7.72 -6.82
N ASN A 151 -75.58 -7.93 -5.61
CA ASN A 151 -76.34 -8.34 -4.44
C ASN A 151 -77.41 -7.30 -4.07
N HIS A 152 -77.08 -6.00 -4.11
CA HIS A 152 -78.07 -4.95 -3.89
C HIS A 152 -79.17 -4.96 -4.95
N LEU A 153 -78.82 -5.14 -6.23
CA LEU A 153 -79.82 -5.28 -7.30
C LEU A 153 -80.69 -6.52 -7.12
N HIS A 154 -80.12 -7.65 -6.74
CA HIS A 154 -80.86 -8.88 -6.46
C HIS A 154 -81.86 -8.68 -5.29
N MET A 155 -81.43 -8.01 -4.22
CA MET A 155 -82.32 -7.66 -3.10
C MET A 155 -83.47 -6.74 -3.52
N LEU A 156 -83.24 -5.83 -4.47
CA LEU A 156 -84.27 -4.94 -5.02
C LEU A 156 -85.22 -5.65 -6.00
N ALA A 157 -84.72 -6.59 -6.80
CA ALA A 157 -85.49 -7.26 -7.85
C ALA A 157 -86.18 -8.55 -7.39
N GLY A 158 -85.61 -9.27 -6.42
CA GLY A 158 -86.13 -10.51 -5.84
C GLY A 158 -86.79 -10.33 -4.47
N GLY A 159 -86.81 -9.10 -3.93
CA GLY A 159 -87.54 -8.73 -2.72
C GLY A 159 -89.03 -8.49 -2.98
N ALA A 160 -89.73 -9.55 -3.39
CA ALA A 160 -91.18 -9.72 -3.29
C ALA A 160 -91.47 -11.21 -3.02
#